data_AF-A0A7D6ZNX2-F1
#
_entry.id   AF-A0A7D6ZNX2-F1
#
_cell.length_a   1.000
_cell.length_b   1.000
_cell.length_c   1.000
_cell.angle_alpha   90.00
_cell.angle_beta   90.00
_cell.angle_gamma   90.00
#
_symmetry.space_group_name_H-M   'P 1'
#
loop_
_entity.id
_entity.type
_entity.pdbx_description
1 polymer ?
#
loop_
_entity_poly.entity_id
_entity_poly.type
_entity_poly.pdbx_seq_one_letter_code
_entity_poly.pdbx_strand_id
1 'polypeptide(L)' 'MFDNSRLERKIDRLERKLDLILEHLGIPDPTVPYDYAEIDELLRQGKAIHAIKMYRELVPGASLLEAKDAVEARRGRIS' A
#
# COMPACT_ATOMS: atom_id res chain seq x y z
N MET A 1 9.89 29.69 23.25
CA MET A 1 9.26 28.74 22.29
C MET A 1 10.04 28.80 20.98
N PHE A 2 11.28 28.30 20.98
CA PHE A 2 12.17 28.07 19.83
C PHE A 2 12.85 26.73 20.19
N ASP A 3 12.91 25.67 19.37
CA ASP A 3 13.57 25.55 18.07
C ASP A 3 13.03 24.33 17.27
N ASN A 4 11.71 24.18 17.12
CA ASN A 4 11.21 23.10 16.25
C ASN A 4 11.36 23.41 14.76
N SER A 5 11.48 24.69 14.39
CA SER A 5 11.54 25.14 12.99
C SER A 5 12.81 24.67 12.25
N ARG A 6 13.88 24.29 12.95
CA ARG A 6 15.05 23.66 12.32
C ARG A 6 14.78 22.18 12.06
N LEU A 7 14.01 21.53 12.93
CA LEU A 7 13.64 20.13 12.80
C LEU A 7 12.59 19.97 11.69
N GLU A 8 11.57 20.83 11.65
CA GLU A 8 10.58 20.92 10.57
C GLU A 8 11.25 21.06 9.20
N ARG A 9 12.15 22.03 9.04
CA ARG A 9 12.91 22.19 7.79
C ARG A 9 13.77 20.99 7.40
N LYS A 10 14.22 20.20 8.38
CA LYS A 10 14.94 18.94 8.11
C LYS A 10 13.97 17.86 7.66
N ILE A 11 12.80 17.75 8.29
CA ILE A 11 11.73 16.82 7.91
C ILE A 11 11.29 17.11 6.47
N ASP A 12 10.96 18.35 6.12
CA ASP A 12 10.54 18.70 4.75
C ASP A 12 11.61 18.34 3.69
N ARG A 13 12.89 18.45 4.05
CA ARG A 13 13.99 18.06 3.16
C ARG A 13 14.12 16.55 3.01
N LEU A 14 13.79 15.80 4.07
CA LEU A 14 13.78 14.34 4.02
C LEU A 14 12.58 13.84 3.22
N GLU A 15 11.38 14.39 3.44
CA GLU A 15 10.17 14.05 2.68
C GLU A 15 10.39 14.26 1.17
N ARG A 16 10.86 15.44 0.76
CA ARG A 16 11.18 15.70 -0.67
C ARG A 16 12.19 14.73 -1.26
N LYS A 17 13.20 14.30 -0.48
CA LYS A 17 14.20 13.33 -0.96
C LYS A 17 13.59 11.94 -1.09
N LEU A 18 12.71 11.56 -0.17
CA LEU A 18 11.98 10.29 -0.23
C LEU A 18 11.09 10.25 -1.47
N ASP A 19 10.32 11.31 -1.74
CA ASP A 19 9.46 11.40 -2.92
C ASP A 19 10.26 11.21 -4.21
N LEU A 20 11.41 11.88 -4.34
CA LEU A 20 12.30 11.74 -5.50
C LEU A 20 12.86 10.31 -5.65
N ILE A 21 13.14 9.62 -4.55
CA ILE A 21 13.63 8.24 -4.58
C ILE A 21 12.50 7.28 -4.95
N LEU A 22 11.30 7.46 -4.38
CA LEU A 22 10.13 6.64 -4.70
C LEU A 22 9.79 6.76 -6.18
N GLU A 23 9.78 7.99 -6.71
CA GLU A 23 9.57 8.26 -8.14
C GLU A 23 10.67 7.59 -9.00
N HIS A 24 11.94 7.77 -8.64
CA HIS A 24 13.06 7.18 -9.39
C HIS A 24 13.02 5.64 -9.41
N LEU A 25 12.58 5.02 -8.32
CA LEU A 25 12.47 3.57 -8.20
C LEU A 25 11.15 3.01 -8.74
N GLY A 26 10.22 3.88 -9.17
CA GLY A 26 8.88 3.46 -9.63
C GLY A 26 8.04 2.81 -8.54
N ILE A 27 8.31 3.14 -7.27
CA ILE A 27 7.55 2.61 -6.14
C ILE A 27 6.27 3.44 -6.01
N PRO A 28 5.08 2.82 -6.08
CA PRO A 28 3.82 3.53 -5.89
C PRO A 28 3.76 4.13 -4.48
N ASP A 29 3.16 5.32 -4.38
CA ASP A 29 3.01 6.04 -3.12
C ASP A 29 2.19 5.18 -2.12
N PRO A 30 2.78 4.78 -0.98
CA PRO A 30 2.13 3.93 0.00
C PRO A 30 0.96 4.63 0.74
N THR A 31 0.84 5.95 0.61
CA THR A 31 -0.25 6.73 1.20
C THR A 31 -1.50 6.77 0.31
N VAL A 32 -1.35 6.48 -0.98
CA VAL A 32 -2.48 6.35 -1.90
C VAL A 32 -3.15 5.00 -1.62
N PRO A 33 -4.43 4.98 -1.22
CA PRO A 33 -5.15 3.73 -1.04
C PRO A 33 -5.25 3.03 -2.40
N TYR A 34 -4.74 1.81 -2.50
CA TYR A 34 -5.04 0.98 -3.67
C TYR A 34 -6.56 0.80 -3.77
N ASP A 35 -7.10 0.88 -4.97
CA ASP A 35 -8.50 0.56 -5.19
C ASP A 35 -8.70 -0.96 -5.03
N TYR A 36 -9.26 -1.34 -3.89
CA TYR A 36 -9.51 -2.73 -3.54
C TYR A 36 -10.95 -3.17 -3.87
N ALA A 37 -11.75 -2.34 -4.55
CA ALA A 37 -13.15 -2.66 -4.84
C ALA A 37 -13.31 -3.98 -5.60
N GLU A 38 -12.42 -4.25 -6.57
CA GLU A 38 -12.44 -5.50 -7.33
C GLU A 38 -12.02 -6.71 -6.48
N ILE A 39 -11.08 -6.53 -5.55
CA ILE A 39 -10.69 -7.56 -4.56
C ILE A 39 -11.87 -7.90 -3.64
N ASP A 40 -12.60 -6.90 -3.18
CA ASP A 40 -13.79 -7.09 -2.34
C ASP A 40 -14.87 -7.88 -3.07
N GLU A 41 -15.10 -7.56 -4.33
CA GLU A 41 -16.08 -8.26 -5.16
C GLU A 41 -15.68 -9.73 -5.39
N LEU A 42 -14.40 -9.98 -5.69
CA LEU A 42 -13.88 -11.35 -5.80
C LEU A 42 -14.03 -12.12 -4.49
N LEU A 43 -13.83 -11.47 -3.34
CA LEU A 43 -14.02 -12.09 -2.03
C LEU A 43 -15.48 -12.40 -1.72
N ARG A 44 -16.42 -11.50 -2.04
CA ARG A 44 -17.87 -11.74 -1.92
C ARG A 44 -18.33 -12.92 -2.77
N GLN A 45 -17.74 -13.09 -3.95
CA GLN A 45 -17.99 -14.23 -4.85
C GLN A 45 -17.27 -15.53 -4.40
N GLY A 46 -16.54 -15.51 -3.28
CA GLY A 46 -15.78 -16.67 -2.80
C GLY A 46 -14.52 -17.00 -3.60
N LYS A 47 -14.09 -16.13 -4.52
CA LYS A 47 -12.95 -16.33 -5.43
C LYS A 47 -11.62 -15.90 -4.82
N ALA A 48 -11.25 -16.47 -3.68
CA ALA A 48 -10.06 -16.06 -2.90
C ALA A 48 -8.73 -16.11 -3.69
N ILE A 49 -8.52 -17.12 -4.55
CA ILE A 49 -7.31 -17.21 -5.37
C ILE A 49 -7.20 -16.04 -6.36
N HIS A 50 -8.31 -15.61 -6.94
CA HIS A 50 -8.35 -14.47 -7.87
C HIS A 50 -8.07 -13.16 -7.12
N ALA A 51 -8.63 -13.02 -5.91
CA ALA A 51 -8.35 -11.88 -5.03
C ALA A 51 -6.85 -11.79 -4.67
N ILE A 52 -6.20 -12.90 -4.35
CA ILE A 52 -4.74 -12.96 -4.07
C ILE A 52 -3.93 -12.60 -5.31
N LYS A 53 -4.33 -13.10 -6.49
CA LYS A 53 -3.66 -12.75 -7.75
C LYS A 53 -3.75 -11.24 -8.00
N MET A 54 -4.93 -10.68 -7.89
CA MET A 54 -5.18 -9.25 -8.08
C MET A 54 -4.42 -8.39 -7.07
N TYR A 55 -4.33 -8.81 -5.80
CA TYR A 55 -3.54 -8.10 -4.79
C TYR A 55 -2.07 -7.97 -5.21
N ARG A 56 -1.47 -9.02 -5.77
CA ARG A 56 -0.07 -9.00 -6.23
C ARG A 56 0.14 -8.17 -7.49
N GLU A 57 -0.91 -7.98 -8.30
CA GLU A 57 -0.89 -7.07 -9.44
C GLU A 57 -0.99 -5.60 -8.97
N LEU A 58 -1.80 -5.32 -7.94
CA LEU A 58 -1.91 -4.00 -7.33
C LEU A 58 -0.69 -3.60 -6.50
N VAL A 59 -0.05 -4.57 -5.82
CA VAL A 59 1.10 -4.35 -4.93
C VAL A 59 2.32 -5.09 -5.49
N PRO A 60 3.07 -4.47 -6.43
CA PRO A 60 4.27 -5.06 -7.00
C PRO A 60 5.29 -5.42 -5.91
N GLY A 61 5.89 -6.61 -6.02
CA GLY A 61 6.88 -7.09 -5.06
C GLY A 61 6.29 -7.80 -3.83
N ALA A 62 4.96 -7.81 -3.65
CA ALA A 62 4.33 -8.62 -2.62
C ALA A 62 4.60 -10.13 -2.83
N SER A 63 5.10 -10.78 -1.79
CA SER A 63 5.21 -12.23 -1.73
C SER A 63 3.83 -12.88 -1.72
N LEU A 64 3.79 -14.18 -2.05
CA LEU A 64 2.54 -14.94 -2.01
C LEU A 64 1.95 -15.02 -0.60
N LEU A 65 2.81 -15.09 0.42
CA LEU A 65 2.39 -15.10 1.82
C LEU A 65 1.74 -13.77 2.21
N GLU A 66 2.41 -12.65 1.94
CA GLU A 66 1.88 -11.32 2.22
C GLU A 66 0.55 -11.06 1.51
N ALA A 67 0.44 -11.46 0.25
CA ALA A 67 -0.79 -11.30 -0.51
C ALA A 67 -1.95 -12.12 0.06
N LYS A 68 -1.69 -13.36 0.47
CA LYS A 68 -2.69 -14.21 1.13
C LYS A 68 -3.13 -13.59 2.45
N ASP A 69 -2.20 -13.18 3.30
CA ASP A 69 -2.49 -12.63 4.62
C ASP A 69 -3.27 -11.31 4.53
N ALA A 70 -2.93 -10.45 3.56
CA ALA A 70 -3.66 -9.22 3.30
C ALA A 70 -5.10 -9.47 2.84
N VAL A 71 -5.30 -10.46 1.95
CA VAL A 71 -6.62 -10.84 1.43
C VAL A 71 -7.48 -11.49 2.51
N GLU A 72 -6.93 -12.35 3.37
CA GLU A 72 -7.67 -12.95 4.50
C GLU A 72 -8.03 -11.90 5.55
N ALA A 73 -7.11 -11.00 5.91
CA ALA A 73 -7.39 -9.89 6.81
C ALA A 73 -8.50 -8.97 6.25
N ARG A 74 -8.54 -8.78 4.94
CA ARG A 74 -9.58 -8.01 4.26
C ARG A 74 -10.93 -8.75 4.26
N ARG A 75 -10.93 -10.05 4.01
CA ARG A 75 -12.13 -10.90 4.06
C ARG A 75 -12.87 -10.79 5.39
N GLY A 76 -12.14 -10.76 6.50
CA GLY A 76 -12.72 -10.58 7.84
C GLY A 76 -13.28 -9.19 8.13
N ARG A 77 -12.95 -8.17 7.31
CA ARG A 77 -13.50 -6.80 7.44
C ARG A 77 -14.79 -6.60 6.63
N ILE A 78 -15.02 -7.44 5.62
CA ILE A 78 -16.16 -7.33 4.69
C ILE A 78 -17.25 -8.40 4.93
N SER A 79 -16.99 -9.37 5.82
CA SER A 79 -17.98 -10.35 6.30
C SER A 79 -18.79 -9.78 7.46
#